data_AF-A0A3D2X848-F1
#
_entry.id   AF-A0A3D2X848-F1
#
_cell.length_a   1.000
_cell.length_b   1.000
_cell.length_c   1.000
_cell.angle_alpha   90.00
_cell.angle_beta   90.00
_cell.angle_gamma   90.00
#
_symmetry.space_group_name_H-M   'P 1'
#
loop_
_entity.id
_entity.type
_entity.pdbx_description
1 polymer ?
#
loop_
_entity_poly.entity_id
_entity_poly.type
_entity_poly.pdbx_seq_one_letter_code
_entity_poly.pdbx_strand_id
1 'polypeptide(L)'
;MNEYLLRAATCSSDYCFPNKLYEKKILTFVTNQNPTDAMAWYYLGILWYDKKQYEQAKDCYEKSIELDGTFPTVYRNLALYYFNKAHDGDRAKALMEKAFACDNSDARILLELDQLYKKLNVDFQHRLRLLENYLELAEKRDDLYIEYITLLNLAGRYEEAYNCLMEHRFHPWEGGEGKVTEQYVFSLLQMAKRTLYNEKATVEEFKSAVILLQKAKVYPENLGEGKLMQATDNHIDYYLGCLYERIGDKENAKQCYQKAAIGKFELGTAMYYNDQPADRYLFYGLAKQKLGDTSEANQIFNQLCDFGLSHSEDEVKIDYFAVSLPDFLIFDDDLTKRNQIHSIYLSALGAVGLKDYDTARKLYRNILEKECAHQGVHLYHDLFYSIGNIND
;
A
#
# COMPACT_ATOMS: atom_id res chain seq x y z
N MET A 1 24.38 -44.37 -13.46
CA MET A 1 23.99 -43.03 -13.96
C MET A 1 22.48 -42.85 -13.89
N ASN A 2 21.68 -43.75 -14.48
CA ASN A 2 20.21 -43.67 -14.42
C ASN A 2 19.65 -43.71 -12.98
N GLU A 3 20.24 -44.51 -12.08
CA GLU A 3 19.83 -44.60 -10.67
C GLU A 3 19.94 -43.27 -9.91
N TYR A 4 21.02 -42.50 -10.13
CA TYR A 4 21.19 -41.19 -9.46
C TYR A 4 20.20 -40.15 -9.98
N LEU A 5 19.85 -40.19 -11.27
CA LEU A 5 18.85 -39.30 -11.86
C LEU A 5 17.45 -39.58 -11.29
N LEU A 6 17.08 -40.85 -11.19
CA LEU A 6 15.80 -41.26 -10.59
C LEU A 6 15.73 -40.88 -9.11
N ARG A 7 16.80 -41.14 -8.36
CA ARG A 7 16.86 -40.77 -6.94
C ARG A 7 16.75 -39.26 -6.75
N ALA A 8 17.42 -38.47 -7.59
CA ALA A 8 17.35 -37.00 -7.56
C ALA A 8 15.93 -36.49 -7.86
N ALA A 9 15.25 -37.07 -8.86
CA ALA A 9 13.88 -36.70 -9.23
C ALA A 9 12.85 -36.94 -8.10
N THR A 10 13.16 -37.84 -7.16
CA THR A 10 12.29 -38.15 -6.01
C THR A 10 12.67 -37.41 -4.72
N CYS A 11 13.77 -36.64 -4.71
CA CYS A 11 14.17 -35.87 -3.55
C CYS A 11 13.23 -34.68 -3.33
N SER A 12 13.02 -34.30 -2.06
CA SER A 12 12.25 -33.09 -1.75
C SER A 12 12.91 -31.87 -2.40
N SER A 13 12.07 -30.97 -2.91
CA SER A 13 12.49 -29.67 -3.43
C SER A 13 12.74 -28.62 -2.37
N ASP A 14 12.44 -28.94 -1.11
CA ASP A 14 12.67 -28.04 0.01
C ASP A 14 14.15 -27.68 0.11
N TYR A 15 14.41 -26.39 0.26
CA TYR A 15 15.75 -25.82 0.36
C TYR A 15 16.68 -26.10 -0.83
N CYS A 16 16.12 -26.41 -2.01
CA CYS A 16 16.88 -26.57 -3.25
C CYS A 16 16.95 -25.26 -4.04
N PHE A 17 18.08 -24.53 -3.90
CA PHE A 17 18.28 -23.22 -4.52
C PHE A 17 19.55 -23.19 -5.40
N PRO A 18 19.52 -23.75 -6.62
CA PRO A 18 20.66 -23.69 -7.52
C PRO A 18 20.98 -22.22 -7.85
N ASN A 19 22.24 -21.82 -7.71
CA ASN A 19 22.69 -20.44 -7.93
C ASN A 19 24.05 -20.32 -8.65
N LYS A 20 24.77 -21.43 -8.85
CA LYS A 20 26.11 -21.45 -9.45
C LYS A 20 26.06 -21.81 -10.93
N LEU A 21 26.98 -21.25 -11.71
CA LEU A 21 27.06 -21.49 -13.16
C LEU A 21 27.34 -22.96 -13.52
N TYR A 22 28.04 -23.74 -12.69
CA TYR A 22 28.27 -25.15 -12.98
C TYR A 22 27.00 -25.99 -12.78
N GLU A 23 26.09 -25.57 -11.89
CA GLU A 23 24.82 -26.25 -11.63
C GLU A 23 23.92 -26.18 -12.87
N LYS A 24 24.03 -25.11 -13.66
CA LYS A 24 23.40 -25.04 -15.00
C LYS A 24 23.83 -26.19 -15.89
N LYS A 25 25.12 -26.55 -15.91
CA LYS A 25 25.61 -27.70 -16.72
C LYS A 25 25.02 -29.01 -16.21
N ILE A 26 24.92 -29.16 -14.89
CA ILE A 26 24.31 -30.34 -14.25
C ILE A 26 22.83 -30.42 -14.64
N LEU A 27 22.05 -29.37 -14.45
CA LEU A 27 20.61 -29.35 -14.74
C LEU A 27 20.31 -29.47 -16.24
N THR A 28 21.15 -28.90 -17.10
CA THR A 28 21.07 -29.13 -18.56
C THR A 28 21.34 -30.60 -18.90
N PHE A 29 22.31 -31.22 -18.22
CA PHE A 29 22.56 -32.65 -18.39
C PHE A 29 21.37 -33.50 -17.89
N VAL A 30 20.82 -33.19 -16.71
CA VAL A 30 19.67 -33.89 -16.14
C VAL A 30 18.45 -33.79 -17.05
N THR A 31 18.08 -32.60 -17.51
CA THR A 31 16.94 -32.38 -18.42
C THR A 31 17.11 -33.08 -19.78
N ASN A 32 18.35 -33.25 -20.26
CA ASN A 32 18.61 -34.03 -21.48
C ASN A 32 18.53 -35.54 -21.25
N GLN A 33 18.94 -36.05 -20.09
CA GLN A 33 18.93 -37.49 -19.79
C GLN A 33 17.60 -37.99 -19.21
N ASN A 34 16.86 -37.11 -18.53
CA ASN A 34 15.56 -37.35 -17.92
C ASN A 34 14.62 -36.18 -18.24
N PRO A 35 14.13 -36.07 -19.49
CA PRO A 35 13.31 -34.93 -19.92
C PRO A 35 11.93 -34.86 -19.25
N THR A 36 11.53 -35.89 -18.52
CA THR A 36 10.27 -35.96 -17.76
C THR A 36 10.42 -35.50 -16.31
N ASP A 37 11.61 -35.10 -15.87
CA ASP A 37 11.83 -34.55 -14.53
C ASP A 37 11.34 -33.10 -14.44
N ALA A 38 10.11 -32.91 -13.97
CA ALA A 38 9.49 -31.59 -13.84
C ALA A 38 10.32 -30.64 -12.95
N MET A 39 10.95 -31.15 -11.89
CA MET A 39 11.73 -30.34 -10.95
C MET A 39 13.06 -29.91 -11.55
N ALA A 40 13.72 -30.75 -12.34
CA ALA A 40 14.93 -30.36 -13.07
C ALA A 40 14.68 -29.19 -14.02
N TRP A 41 13.53 -29.17 -14.71
CA TRP A 41 13.11 -28.04 -15.55
C TRP A 41 12.85 -26.78 -14.72
N TYR A 42 12.12 -26.89 -13.60
CA TYR A 42 11.92 -25.77 -12.67
C TYR A 42 13.23 -25.15 -12.19
N TYR A 43 14.16 -25.97 -11.69
CA TYR A 43 15.47 -25.53 -11.20
C TYR A 43 16.31 -24.87 -12.29
N LEU A 44 16.29 -25.42 -13.50
CA LEU A 44 16.96 -24.83 -14.65
C LEU A 44 16.34 -23.46 -14.99
N GLY A 45 15.02 -23.34 -14.92
CA GLY A 45 14.29 -22.09 -15.10
C GLY A 45 14.71 -21.02 -14.10
N ILE A 46 14.83 -21.37 -12.80
CA ILE A 46 15.34 -20.45 -11.76
C ILE A 46 16.72 -19.90 -12.14
N LEU A 47 17.65 -20.77 -12.55
CA LEU A 47 18.99 -20.33 -12.97
C LEU A 47 18.96 -19.42 -14.20
N TRP A 48 18.11 -19.72 -15.18
CA TRP A 48 17.97 -18.84 -16.35
C TRP A 48 17.41 -17.47 -15.96
N TYR A 49 16.41 -17.43 -15.08
CA TYR A 49 15.81 -16.19 -14.61
C TYR A 49 16.83 -15.33 -13.84
N ASP A 50 17.58 -15.93 -12.92
CA ASP A 50 18.67 -15.28 -12.19
C ASP A 50 19.76 -14.72 -13.14
N LYS A 51 20.06 -15.42 -14.23
CA LYS A 51 20.98 -14.94 -15.28
C LYS A 51 20.32 -14.01 -16.31
N LYS A 52 19.12 -13.50 -16.03
CA LYS A 52 18.35 -12.55 -16.85
C LYS A 52 18.04 -13.07 -18.26
N GLN A 53 18.00 -14.39 -18.42
CA GLN A 53 17.63 -15.08 -19.66
C GLN A 53 16.17 -15.49 -19.56
N TYR A 54 15.29 -14.49 -19.63
CA TYR A 54 13.89 -14.63 -19.21
C TYR A 54 13.07 -15.56 -20.10
N GLU A 55 13.30 -15.56 -21.42
CA GLU A 55 12.59 -16.47 -22.33
C GLU A 55 12.94 -17.93 -22.07
N GLN A 56 14.22 -18.24 -21.86
CA GLN A 56 14.64 -19.61 -21.53
C GLN A 56 14.10 -20.05 -20.17
N ALA A 57 13.97 -19.12 -19.21
CA ALA A 57 13.34 -19.39 -17.93
C ALA A 57 11.85 -19.74 -18.09
N LYS A 58 11.12 -18.92 -18.86
CA LYS A 58 9.71 -19.13 -19.19
C LYS A 58 9.51 -20.51 -19.84
N ASP A 59 10.28 -20.85 -20.86
CA ASP A 59 10.18 -22.15 -21.54
C ASP A 59 10.41 -23.32 -20.56
N CYS A 60 11.36 -23.18 -19.63
CA CYS A 60 11.61 -24.19 -18.59
C CYS A 60 10.44 -24.31 -17.60
N TYR A 61 9.84 -23.19 -17.18
CA TYR A 61 8.68 -23.20 -16.29
C TYR A 61 7.44 -23.80 -16.95
N GLU A 62 7.17 -23.44 -18.20
CA GLU A 62 6.08 -24.02 -18.99
C GLU A 62 6.27 -25.53 -19.15
N LYS A 63 7.51 -25.99 -19.41
CA LYS A 63 7.81 -27.42 -19.48
C LYS A 63 7.61 -28.14 -18.15
N SER A 64 8.01 -27.50 -17.05
CA SER A 64 7.80 -28.04 -15.69
C SER A 64 6.32 -28.21 -15.38
N ILE A 65 5.48 -27.20 -15.68
CA ILE A 65 4.01 -27.26 -15.52
C ILE A 65 3.38 -28.34 -16.41
N GLU A 66 3.84 -28.49 -17.66
CA GLU A 66 3.35 -29.52 -18.58
C GLU A 66 3.56 -30.94 -18.01
N LEU A 67 4.69 -31.17 -17.33
CA LEU A 67 5.05 -32.44 -16.74
C LEU A 67 4.40 -32.68 -15.38
N ASP A 68 4.35 -31.65 -14.54
CA ASP A 68 3.70 -31.66 -13.23
C ASP A 68 3.05 -30.29 -12.93
N GLY A 69 1.74 -30.24 -13.06
CA GLY A 69 0.94 -29.04 -12.81
C GLY A 69 0.54 -28.84 -11.34
N THR A 70 1.14 -29.55 -10.39
CA THR A 70 0.78 -29.49 -8.96
C THR A 70 1.68 -28.58 -8.12
N PHE A 71 2.88 -28.25 -8.59
CA PHE A 71 3.85 -27.48 -7.80
C PHE A 71 3.59 -25.94 -7.87
N PRO A 72 3.15 -25.29 -6.77
CA PRO A 72 2.72 -23.89 -6.77
C PRO A 72 3.80 -22.91 -7.24
N THR A 73 5.05 -23.15 -6.84
CA THR A 73 6.15 -22.21 -7.04
C THR A 73 6.50 -21.99 -8.52
N VAL A 74 6.24 -22.97 -9.39
CA VAL A 74 6.48 -22.79 -10.83
C VAL A 74 5.47 -21.81 -11.42
N TYR A 75 4.19 -21.93 -11.05
CA TYR A 75 3.15 -20.98 -11.46
C TYR A 75 3.44 -19.58 -10.93
N ARG A 76 3.82 -19.47 -9.65
CA ARG A 76 4.28 -18.21 -9.03
C ARG A 76 5.41 -17.58 -9.86
N ASN A 77 6.48 -18.32 -10.15
CA ASN A 77 7.62 -17.78 -10.90
C ASN A 77 7.28 -17.41 -12.35
N LEU A 78 6.40 -18.18 -12.99
CA LEU A 78 5.91 -17.85 -14.33
C LEU A 78 5.01 -16.59 -14.30
N ALA A 79 4.21 -16.39 -13.24
CA ALA A 79 3.45 -15.16 -13.04
C ALA A 79 4.37 -13.93 -12.93
N LEU A 80 5.50 -14.06 -12.20
CA LEU A 80 6.50 -13.00 -12.11
C LEU A 80 7.09 -12.66 -13.48
N TYR A 81 7.39 -13.66 -14.31
CA TYR A 81 7.83 -13.44 -15.68
C TYR A 81 6.79 -12.65 -16.48
N TYR A 82 5.54 -13.10 -16.47
CA TYR A 82 4.48 -12.46 -17.26
C TYR A 82 4.23 -11.01 -16.82
N PHE A 83 4.25 -10.73 -15.52
CA PHE A 83 4.07 -9.37 -15.03
C PHE A 83 5.30 -8.48 -15.28
N ASN A 84 6.47 -8.91 -14.83
CA ASN A 84 7.68 -8.06 -14.78
C ASN A 84 8.39 -7.94 -16.13
N LYS A 85 8.22 -8.91 -17.05
CA LYS A 85 9.00 -9.00 -18.29
C LYS A 85 8.15 -9.01 -19.54
N ALA A 86 7.01 -9.70 -19.51
CA ALA A 86 6.07 -9.68 -20.63
C ALA A 86 5.04 -8.54 -20.55
N HIS A 87 4.94 -7.87 -19.39
CA HIS A 87 3.92 -6.84 -19.11
C HIS A 87 2.48 -7.32 -19.38
N ASP A 88 2.21 -8.61 -19.14
CA ASP A 88 0.91 -9.26 -19.30
C ASP A 88 0.31 -9.56 -17.91
N GLY A 89 -0.40 -8.56 -17.39
CA GLY A 89 -1.02 -8.62 -16.07
C GLY A 89 -2.11 -9.69 -15.94
N ASP A 90 -2.88 -9.94 -17.01
CA ASP A 90 -3.98 -10.90 -16.99
C ASP A 90 -3.46 -12.34 -16.90
N ARG A 91 -2.41 -12.68 -17.66
CA ARG A 91 -1.76 -13.99 -17.54
C ARG A 91 -1.08 -14.16 -16.19
N ALA A 92 -0.39 -13.12 -15.70
CA ALA A 92 0.23 -13.16 -14.39
C ALA A 92 -0.81 -13.44 -13.29
N LYS A 93 -1.96 -12.77 -13.36
CA LYS A 93 -3.08 -12.98 -12.44
C LYS A 93 -3.56 -14.42 -12.45
N ALA A 94 -3.89 -14.96 -13.62
CA ALA A 94 -4.39 -16.33 -13.75
C ALA A 94 -3.39 -17.38 -13.23
N LEU A 95 -2.09 -17.15 -13.45
CA LEU A 95 -1.02 -18.03 -12.95
C LEU A 95 -0.86 -17.93 -11.44
N MET A 96 -0.96 -16.74 -10.85
CA MET A 96 -0.85 -16.59 -9.40
C MET A 96 -2.08 -17.16 -8.67
N GLU A 97 -3.28 -16.98 -9.22
CA GLU A 97 -4.50 -17.65 -8.76
C GLU A 97 -4.34 -19.18 -8.81
N LYS A 98 -3.75 -19.69 -9.91
CA LYS A 98 -3.45 -21.12 -10.05
C LYS A 98 -2.41 -21.60 -9.04
N ALA A 99 -1.37 -20.80 -8.78
CA ALA A 99 -0.36 -21.11 -7.76
C ALA A 99 -1.01 -21.28 -6.38
N PHE A 100 -1.84 -20.32 -5.97
CA PHE A 100 -2.54 -20.40 -4.69
C PHE A 100 -3.58 -21.53 -4.63
N ALA A 101 -4.21 -21.86 -5.76
CA ALA A 101 -5.11 -23.02 -5.82
C ALA A 101 -4.40 -24.37 -5.69
N CYS A 102 -3.11 -24.46 -6.06
CA CYS A 102 -2.31 -25.67 -5.87
C CYS A 102 -1.90 -25.87 -4.41
N ASP A 103 -1.67 -24.79 -3.66
CA ASP A 103 -1.46 -24.82 -2.21
C ASP A 103 -2.05 -23.55 -1.57
N ASN A 104 -3.24 -23.71 -0.99
CA ASN A 104 -3.96 -22.62 -0.34
C ASN A 104 -3.57 -22.45 1.15
N SER A 105 -2.52 -23.16 1.59
CA SER A 105 -1.98 -23.08 2.95
C SER A 105 -0.71 -22.22 3.05
N ASP A 106 -0.12 -21.81 1.92
CA ASP A 106 1.06 -20.93 1.88
C ASP A 106 0.68 -19.43 1.94
N ALA A 107 0.89 -18.83 3.12
CA ALA A 107 0.63 -17.41 3.36
C ALA A 107 1.47 -16.45 2.48
N ARG A 108 2.64 -16.90 1.99
CA ARG A 108 3.47 -16.09 1.09
C ARG A 108 2.86 -15.99 -0.30
N ILE A 109 2.29 -17.08 -0.83
CA ILE A 109 1.61 -17.03 -2.12
C ILE A 109 0.35 -16.16 -2.01
N LEU A 110 -0.37 -16.24 -0.89
CA LEU A 110 -1.52 -15.36 -0.62
C LEU A 110 -1.12 -13.87 -0.60
N LEU A 111 -0.02 -13.53 0.08
CA LEU A 111 0.52 -12.18 0.09
C LEU A 111 0.87 -11.68 -1.31
N GLU A 112 1.58 -12.50 -2.10
CA GLU A 112 1.98 -12.11 -3.45
C GLU A 112 0.78 -12.01 -4.41
N LEU A 113 -0.24 -12.85 -4.24
CA LEU A 113 -1.49 -12.73 -4.98
C LEU A 113 -2.20 -11.41 -4.65
N ASP A 114 -2.30 -11.04 -3.38
CA ASP A 114 -2.89 -9.78 -2.95
C ASP A 114 -2.10 -8.56 -3.46
N GLN A 115 -0.77 -8.62 -3.42
CA GLN A 115 0.11 -7.60 -4.01
C GLN A 115 -0.12 -7.45 -5.52
N LEU A 116 -0.23 -8.57 -6.25
CA LEU A 116 -0.53 -8.54 -7.67
C LEU A 116 -1.91 -7.93 -7.95
N TYR A 117 -2.94 -8.31 -7.17
CA TYR A 117 -4.26 -7.72 -7.25
C TYR A 117 -4.24 -6.21 -7.03
N LYS A 118 -3.48 -5.73 -6.03
CA LYS A 118 -3.26 -4.30 -5.80
C LYS A 118 -2.63 -3.61 -7.01
N LYS A 119 -1.58 -4.19 -7.61
CA LYS A 119 -0.91 -3.64 -8.80
C LYS A 119 -1.81 -3.61 -10.04
N LEU A 120 -2.67 -4.61 -10.20
CA LEU A 120 -3.66 -4.69 -11.27
C LEU A 120 -4.91 -3.84 -11.00
N ASN A 121 -4.92 -3.05 -9.93
CA ASN A 121 -6.05 -2.23 -9.52
C ASN A 121 -7.36 -3.04 -9.35
N VAL A 122 -7.25 -4.27 -8.86
CA VAL A 122 -8.41 -5.09 -8.50
C VAL A 122 -9.12 -4.45 -7.31
N ASP A 123 -10.44 -4.36 -7.42
CA ASP A 123 -11.31 -3.78 -6.40
C ASP A 123 -10.98 -4.28 -4.98
N PHE A 124 -10.89 -3.35 -4.05
CA PHE A 124 -10.45 -3.64 -2.69
C PHE A 124 -11.47 -4.49 -1.93
N GLN A 125 -12.75 -4.49 -2.28
CA GLN A 125 -13.74 -5.40 -1.69
C GLN A 125 -13.52 -6.85 -2.14
N HIS A 126 -13.08 -7.05 -3.39
CA HIS A 126 -12.66 -8.38 -3.84
C HIS A 126 -11.44 -8.88 -3.06
N ARG A 127 -10.42 -8.03 -2.90
CA ARG A 127 -9.23 -8.33 -2.09
C ARG A 127 -9.60 -8.64 -0.63
N LEU A 128 -10.47 -7.83 -0.02
CA LEU A 128 -10.92 -8.01 1.36
C LEU A 128 -11.57 -9.39 1.55
N ARG A 129 -12.53 -9.76 0.68
CA ARG A 129 -13.18 -11.07 0.75
C ARG A 129 -12.21 -12.25 0.60
N LEU A 130 -11.16 -12.10 -0.22
CA LEU A 130 -10.12 -13.12 -0.33
C LEU A 130 -9.42 -13.30 1.02
N LEU A 131 -8.94 -12.21 1.64
CA LEU A 131 -8.23 -12.30 2.91
C LEU A 131 -9.12 -12.75 4.07
N GLU A 132 -10.40 -12.38 4.09
CA GLU A 132 -11.36 -12.89 5.07
C GLU A 132 -11.55 -14.41 5.01
N ASN A 133 -11.59 -14.97 3.80
CA ASN A 133 -11.68 -16.43 3.61
C ASN A 133 -10.43 -17.18 4.10
N TYR A 134 -9.31 -16.49 4.22
CA TYR A 134 -8.00 -17.04 4.59
C TYR A 134 -7.36 -16.28 5.76
N LEU A 135 -8.18 -15.78 6.69
CA LEU A 135 -7.73 -14.91 7.77
C LEU A 135 -6.64 -15.57 8.65
N GLU A 136 -6.80 -16.85 8.96
CA GLU A 136 -5.81 -17.62 9.73
C GLU A 136 -4.43 -17.69 9.04
N LEU A 137 -4.36 -17.55 7.71
CA LEU A 137 -3.08 -17.42 7.01
C LEU A 137 -2.55 -15.99 7.06
N ALA A 138 -3.43 -15.00 6.90
CA ALA A 138 -3.06 -13.59 6.95
C ALA A 138 -2.43 -13.24 8.30
N GLU A 139 -3.03 -13.68 9.41
CA GLU A 139 -2.56 -13.43 10.78
C GLU A 139 -1.17 -14.03 11.09
N LYS A 140 -0.70 -15.02 10.31
CA LYS A 140 0.63 -15.62 10.49
C LYS A 140 1.76 -14.69 10.07
N ARG A 141 1.47 -13.64 9.31
CA ARG A 141 2.48 -12.71 8.80
C ARG A 141 2.03 -11.26 8.93
N ASP A 142 2.85 -10.44 9.59
CA ASP A 142 2.53 -9.03 9.82
C ASP A 142 2.35 -8.23 8.52
N ASP A 143 3.11 -8.58 7.46
CA ASP A 143 3.05 -7.93 6.14
C ASP A 143 1.76 -8.22 5.36
N LEU A 144 1.14 -9.38 5.56
CA LEU A 144 -0.16 -9.71 4.98
C LEU A 144 -1.31 -9.24 5.85
N TYR A 145 -1.17 -9.37 7.18
CA TYR A 145 -2.19 -8.94 8.11
C TYR A 145 -2.42 -7.42 8.05
N ILE A 146 -1.37 -6.62 7.80
CA ILE A 146 -1.54 -5.18 7.61
C ILE A 146 -2.26 -4.82 6.31
N GLU A 147 -2.13 -5.61 5.23
CA GLU A 147 -2.95 -5.41 4.02
C GLU A 147 -4.43 -5.70 4.32
N TYR A 148 -4.74 -6.75 5.10
CA TYR A 148 -6.11 -7.01 5.56
C TYR A 148 -6.69 -5.83 6.36
N ILE A 149 -5.95 -5.30 7.33
CA ILE A 149 -6.36 -4.14 8.13
C ILE A 149 -6.55 -2.90 7.24
N THR A 150 -5.67 -2.69 6.27
CA THR A 150 -5.80 -1.61 5.29
C THR A 150 -7.11 -1.73 4.51
N LEU A 151 -7.46 -2.93 4.08
CA LEU A 151 -8.70 -3.19 3.35
C LEU A 151 -9.94 -3.01 4.22
N LEU A 152 -9.90 -3.35 5.51
CA LEU A 152 -10.96 -3.04 6.47
C LEU A 152 -11.19 -1.53 6.59
N ASN A 153 -10.11 -0.75 6.71
CA ASN A 153 -10.16 0.71 6.73
C ASN A 153 -10.77 1.28 5.45
N LEU A 154 -10.35 0.81 4.28
CA LEU A 154 -10.92 1.22 2.99
C LEU A 154 -12.41 0.85 2.85
N ALA A 155 -12.83 -0.28 3.45
CA ALA A 155 -14.23 -0.71 3.48
C ALA A 155 -15.09 0.04 4.52
N GLY A 156 -14.51 0.98 5.28
CA GLY A 156 -15.23 1.72 6.32
C GLY A 156 -15.42 0.98 7.64
N ARG A 157 -14.77 -0.18 7.81
CA ARG A 157 -14.83 -1.04 9.01
C ARG A 157 -13.75 -0.64 10.02
N TYR A 158 -13.76 0.64 10.40
CA TYR A 158 -12.69 1.26 11.19
C TYR A 158 -12.55 0.66 12.59
N GLU A 159 -13.65 0.34 13.25
CA GLU A 159 -13.63 -0.29 14.57
C GLU A 159 -13.01 -1.70 14.53
N GLU A 160 -13.30 -2.47 13.48
CA GLU A 160 -12.72 -3.80 13.28
C GLU A 160 -11.22 -3.69 12.97
N ALA A 161 -10.83 -2.77 12.07
CA ALA A 161 -9.42 -2.49 11.79
C ALA A 161 -8.64 -2.09 13.06
N TYR A 162 -9.22 -1.21 13.89
CA TYR A 162 -8.64 -0.81 15.16
C TYR A 162 -8.49 -1.99 16.13
N ASN A 163 -9.51 -2.84 16.25
CA ASN A 163 -9.44 -4.01 17.14
C ASN A 163 -8.34 -4.98 16.68
N CYS A 164 -8.27 -5.28 15.38
CA CYS A 164 -7.19 -6.08 14.79
C CYS A 164 -5.80 -5.51 15.15
N LEU A 165 -5.64 -4.19 15.07
CA LEU A 165 -4.39 -3.51 15.42
C LEU A 165 -4.06 -3.59 16.92
N MET A 166 -5.05 -3.56 17.80
CA MET A 166 -4.86 -3.54 19.25
C MET A 166 -4.71 -4.93 19.87
N GLU A 167 -5.29 -5.96 19.24
CA GLU A 167 -5.26 -7.35 19.71
C GLU A 167 -4.02 -8.11 19.20
N HIS A 168 -3.31 -7.57 18.21
CA HIS A 168 -2.10 -8.15 17.64
C HIS A 168 -0.82 -7.44 18.10
N ARG A 169 0.28 -8.19 18.20
CA ARG A 169 1.62 -7.65 18.44
C ARG A 169 2.44 -7.74 17.15
N PHE A 170 2.63 -6.59 16.50
CA PHE A 170 3.43 -6.45 15.30
C PHE A 170 4.92 -6.43 15.61
N HIS A 171 5.72 -7.01 14.73
CA HIS A 171 7.17 -6.99 14.76
C HIS A 171 7.67 -6.13 13.61
N PRO A 172 8.59 -5.17 13.84
CA PRO A 172 9.17 -4.39 12.74
C PRO A 172 9.84 -5.28 11.70
N TRP A 173 9.67 -4.92 10.42
CA TRP A 173 10.37 -5.53 9.30
C TRP A 173 10.88 -4.43 8.34
N GLU A 174 11.88 -4.79 7.53
CA GLU A 174 12.47 -3.87 6.54
C GLU A 174 11.44 -3.53 5.45
N GLY A 175 11.19 -2.24 5.23
CA GLY A 175 10.13 -1.76 4.33
C GLY A 175 8.73 -1.76 4.96
N GLY A 176 8.62 -2.06 6.25
CA GLY A 176 7.38 -2.01 7.02
C GLY A 176 7.09 -0.65 7.67
N GLU A 177 8.08 0.23 7.70
CA GLU A 177 8.09 1.45 8.50
C GLU A 177 6.86 2.33 8.20
N GLY A 178 6.10 2.66 9.23
CA GLY A 178 4.92 3.50 9.13
C GLY A 178 3.65 2.75 8.73
N LYS A 179 3.73 1.57 8.10
CA LYS A 179 2.54 0.89 7.55
C LYS A 179 1.54 0.52 8.65
N VAL A 180 2.01 0.02 9.79
CA VAL A 180 1.16 -0.34 10.93
C VAL A 180 0.58 0.90 11.60
N THR A 181 1.43 1.90 11.86
CA THR A 181 1.03 3.11 12.59
C THR A 181 0.12 4.03 11.76
N GLU A 182 0.27 4.04 10.44
CA GLU A 182 -0.65 4.71 9.51
C GLU A 182 -2.06 4.13 9.61
N GLN A 183 -2.22 2.81 9.64
CA GLN A 183 -3.55 2.20 9.78
C GLN A 183 -4.20 2.48 11.14
N TYR A 184 -3.39 2.56 12.20
CA TYR A 184 -3.86 2.96 13.53
C TYR A 184 -4.39 4.40 13.53
N VAL A 185 -3.63 5.33 12.94
CA VAL A 185 -4.06 6.73 12.79
C VAL A 185 -5.30 6.82 11.89
N PHE A 186 -5.32 6.08 10.78
CA PHE A 186 -6.46 6.04 9.85
C PHE A 186 -7.75 5.65 10.57
N SER A 187 -7.73 4.53 11.31
CA SER A 187 -8.89 4.00 12.01
C SER A 187 -9.44 5.01 13.02
N LEU A 188 -8.57 5.55 13.89
CA LEU A 188 -8.96 6.51 14.92
C LEU A 188 -9.47 7.83 14.33
N LEU A 189 -8.82 8.31 13.27
CA LEU A 189 -9.22 9.54 12.60
C LEU A 189 -10.59 9.41 11.95
N GLN A 190 -10.86 8.31 11.24
CA GLN A 190 -12.15 8.08 10.61
C GLN A 190 -13.28 7.90 11.63
N MET A 191 -13.03 7.19 12.73
CA MET A 191 -13.98 7.09 13.85
C MET A 191 -14.31 8.47 14.44
N ALA A 192 -13.30 9.32 14.66
CA ALA A 192 -13.51 10.67 15.15
C ALA A 192 -14.27 11.56 14.14
N LYS A 193 -13.96 11.44 12.85
CA LYS A 193 -14.64 12.16 11.77
C LYS A 193 -16.11 11.76 11.63
N ARG A 194 -16.45 10.48 11.82
CA ARG A 194 -17.84 10.02 11.84
C ARG A 194 -18.66 10.78 12.89
N THR A 195 -18.10 10.99 14.07
CA THR A 195 -18.73 11.80 15.13
C THR A 195 -18.75 13.29 14.74
N LEU A 196 -17.64 13.83 14.23
CA LEU A 196 -17.56 15.22 13.81
C LEU A 196 -18.64 15.59 12.80
N TYR A 197 -18.91 14.75 11.81
CA TYR A 197 -19.89 15.02 10.76
C TYR A 197 -21.33 14.58 11.10
N ASN A 198 -21.54 13.95 12.25
CA ASN A 198 -22.88 13.65 12.72
C ASN A 198 -23.53 14.91 13.32
N GLU A 199 -24.54 15.46 12.65
CA GLU A 199 -25.30 16.63 13.12
C GLU A 199 -26.04 16.38 14.44
N LYS A 200 -26.36 15.12 14.74
CA LYS A 200 -27.08 14.72 15.97
C LYS A 200 -26.15 14.36 17.12
N ALA A 201 -24.84 14.40 16.93
CA ALA A 201 -23.89 14.06 17.99
C ALA A 201 -23.95 15.07 19.14
N THR A 202 -23.89 14.53 20.35
CA THR A 202 -23.87 15.26 21.61
C THR A 202 -22.47 15.80 21.93
N VAL A 203 -22.40 16.76 22.85
CA VAL A 203 -21.12 17.30 23.37
C VAL A 203 -20.24 16.18 23.95
N GLU A 204 -20.83 15.16 24.57
CA GLU A 204 -20.08 14.05 25.15
C GLU A 204 -19.49 13.12 24.08
N GLU A 205 -20.20 12.91 22.98
CA GLU A 205 -19.67 12.20 21.82
C GLU A 205 -18.51 12.98 21.18
N PHE A 206 -18.60 14.30 21.05
CA PHE A 206 -17.46 15.11 20.56
C PHE A 206 -16.24 15.01 21.47
N LYS A 207 -16.42 15.02 22.79
CA LYS A 207 -15.32 14.80 23.75
C LYS A 207 -14.72 13.41 23.60
N SER A 208 -15.54 12.39 23.36
CA SER A 208 -15.06 11.03 23.09
C SER A 208 -14.24 10.98 21.79
N ALA A 209 -14.65 11.69 20.74
CA ALA A 209 -13.87 11.83 19.51
C ALA A 209 -12.54 12.57 19.70
N VAL A 210 -12.50 13.58 20.59
CA VAL A 210 -11.24 14.23 20.98
C VAL A 210 -10.28 13.23 21.61
N ILE A 211 -10.76 12.33 22.47
CA ILE A 211 -9.93 11.28 23.08
C ILE A 211 -9.34 10.36 22.01
N LEU A 212 -10.12 9.97 20.98
CA LEU A 212 -9.62 9.16 19.87
C LEU A 212 -8.48 9.86 19.12
N LEU A 213 -8.62 11.15 18.82
CA LEU A 213 -7.57 11.91 18.13
C LEU A 213 -6.34 12.13 19.00
N GLN A 214 -6.49 12.30 20.31
CA GLN A 214 -5.33 12.35 21.23
C GLN A 214 -4.59 11.00 21.26
N LYS A 215 -5.33 9.88 21.23
CA LYS A 215 -4.72 8.54 21.11
C LYS A 215 -3.95 8.36 19.81
N ALA A 216 -4.43 8.93 18.70
CA ALA A 216 -3.75 8.83 17.40
C ALA A 216 -2.35 9.48 17.40
N LYS A 217 -2.07 10.39 18.36
CA LYS A 217 -0.76 11.04 18.49
C LYS A 217 0.31 10.18 19.17
N VAL A 218 -0.08 9.07 19.81
CA VAL A 218 0.79 8.20 20.60
C VAL A 218 0.67 6.77 20.09
N TYR A 219 1.78 6.13 19.74
CA TYR A 219 1.81 4.77 19.23
C TYR A 219 1.96 3.76 20.37
N PRO A 220 1.00 2.85 20.57
CA PRO A 220 1.11 1.75 21.52
C PRO A 220 2.28 0.81 21.19
N GLU A 221 2.87 0.18 22.22
CA GLU A 221 4.03 -0.71 22.07
C GLU A 221 3.74 -1.91 21.14
N ASN A 222 2.50 -2.40 21.12
CA ASN A 222 2.13 -3.56 20.30
C ASN A 222 2.15 -3.28 18.79
N LEU A 223 2.22 -2.01 18.36
CA LEU A 223 2.39 -1.65 16.94
C LEU A 223 3.83 -1.86 16.45
N GLY A 224 4.79 -2.10 17.35
CA GLY A 224 6.18 -2.36 17.01
C GLY A 224 7.00 -1.11 16.66
N GLU A 225 6.38 0.06 16.50
CA GLU A 225 7.03 1.27 16.00
C GLU A 225 6.87 2.48 16.93
N GLY A 226 7.93 3.29 17.01
CA GLY A 226 7.93 4.56 17.71
C GLY A 226 7.72 5.73 16.75
N LYS A 227 7.04 6.78 17.22
CA LYS A 227 6.84 7.99 16.42
C LYS A 227 8.14 8.79 16.30
N LEU A 228 8.49 9.20 15.07
CA LEU A 228 9.66 10.04 14.82
C LEU A 228 9.48 11.44 15.41
N MET A 229 10.56 12.03 15.94
CA MET A 229 10.54 13.38 16.53
C MET A 229 10.13 14.46 15.51
N GLN A 230 10.47 14.28 14.23
CA GLN A 230 10.10 15.20 13.16
C GLN A 230 8.69 14.96 12.56
N ALA A 231 8.00 13.89 12.95
CA ALA A 231 6.68 13.58 12.40
C ALA A 231 5.65 14.62 12.87
N THR A 232 4.92 15.22 11.93
CA THR A 232 3.95 16.26 12.23
C THR A 232 2.51 15.74 12.24
N ASP A 233 1.68 16.36 13.08
CA ASP A 233 0.29 15.96 13.34
C ASP A 233 -0.73 16.95 12.75
N ASN A 234 -0.37 17.71 11.71
CA ASN A 234 -1.19 18.83 11.22
C ASN A 234 -2.66 18.45 10.98
N HIS A 235 -2.90 17.30 10.33
CA HIS A 235 -4.23 16.74 10.12
C HIS A 235 -4.98 16.44 11.43
N ILE A 236 -4.37 15.73 12.38
CA ILE A 236 -4.98 15.40 13.69
C ILE A 236 -5.27 16.68 14.47
N ASP A 237 -4.32 17.62 14.53
CA ASP A 237 -4.48 18.88 15.24
C ASP A 237 -5.57 19.76 14.61
N TYR A 238 -5.71 19.75 13.28
CA TYR A 238 -6.80 20.44 12.59
C TYR A 238 -8.17 19.86 12.97
N TYR A 239 -8.33 18.53 12.93
CA TYR A 239 -9.59 17.89 13.31
C TYR A 239 -9.91 18.01 14.80
N LEU A 240 -8.89 18.01 15.67
CA LEU A 240 -9.06 18.37 17.08
C LEU A 240 -9.64 19.78 17.24
N GLY A 241 -9.11 20.74 16.47
CA GLY A 241 -9.65 22.10 16.45
C GLY A 241 -11.12 22.14 16.04
N CYS A 242 -11.49 21.40 15.00
CA CYS A 242 -12.87 21.29 14.53
C CYS A 242 -13.80 20.67 15.60
N LEU A 243 -13.35 19.63 16.32
CA LEU A 243 -14.12 19.04 17.42
C LEU A 243 -14.31 20.00 18.58
N TYR A 244 -13.27 20.76 18.97
CA TYR A 244 -13.39 21.78 20.02
C TYR A 244 -14.35 22.90 19.65
N GLU A 245 -14.42 23.30 18.37
CA GLU A 245 -15.46 24.22 17.89
C GLU A 245 -16.86 23.65 18.10
N ARG A 246 -17.08 22.36 17.82
CA ARG A 246 -18.38 21.69 18.04
C ARG A 246 -18.76 21.58 19.52
N ILE A 247 -17.76 21.50 20.40
CA ILE A 247 -17.94 21.55 21.86
C ILE A 247 -18.25 22.98 22.35
N GLY A 248 -17.87 24.01 21.57
CA GLY A 248 -17.97 25.43 21.94
C GLY A 248 -16.72 25.97 22.64
N ASP A 249 -15.63 25.21 22.68
CA ASP A 249 -14.36 25.59 23.31
C ASP A 249 -13.43 26.28 22.30
N LYS A 250 -13.64 27.59 22.15
CA LYS A 250 -12.92 28.41 21.17
C LYS A 250 -11.42 28.52 21.46
N GLU A 251 -11.01 28.45 22.72
CA GLU A 251 -9.62 28.62 23.12
C GLU A 251 -8.80 27.38 22.73
N ASN A 252 -9.28 26.19 23.10
CA ASN A 252 -8.63 24.95 22.70
C ASN A 252 -8.67 24.75 21.18
N ALA A 253 -9.77 25.14 20.52
CA ALA A 253 -9.85 25.11 19.06
C ALA A 253 -8.73 25.94 18.41
N LYS A 254 -8.54 27.18 18.88
CA LYS A 254 -7.49 28.07 18.37
C LYS A 254 -6.09 27.50 18.61
N GLN A 255 -5.82 26.94 19.79
CA GLN A 255 -4.52 26.32 20.11
C GLN A 255 -4.23 25.11 19.20
N CYS A 256 -5.25 24.30 18.91
CA CYS A 256 -5.14 23.19 17.97
C CYS A 256 -4.81 23.67 16.54
N TYR A 257 -5.48 24.70 16.04
CA TYR A 257 -5.14 25.27 14.73
C TYR A 257 -3.74 25.89 14.70
N GLN A 258 -3.28 26.52 15.79
CA GLN A 258 -1.90 27.00 15.89
C GLN A 258 -0.90 25.85 15.76
N LYS A 259 -1.16 24.69 16.41
CA LYS A 259 -0.32 23.50 16.27
C LYS A 259 -0.36 22.92 14.86
N ALA A 260 -1.54 22.86 14.24
CA ALA A 260 -1.71 22.43 12.86
C ALA A 260 -1.06 23.38 11.84
N ALA A 261 -0.76 24.62 12.24
CA ALA A 261 -0.07 25.62 11.45
C ALA A 261 1.44 25.71 11.76
N ILE A 262 2.04 24.63 12.29
CA ILE A 262 3.50 24.49 12.50
C ILE A 262 4.09 23.51 11.48
N GLY A 263 5.25 23.85 10.92
CA GLY A 263 6.02 23.00 10.01
C GLY A 263 6.91 23.81 9.09
N LYS A 264 7.97 23.19 8.55
CA LYS A 264 8.69 23.69 7.36
C LYS A 264 8.22 22.85 6.19
N PHE A 265 7.88 23.51 5.08
CA PHE A 265 7.21 22.91 3.95
C PHE A 265 8.11 23.04 2.72
N GLU A 266 8.68 21.91 2.29
CA GLU A 266 9.43 21.79 1.03
C GLU A 266 8.75 20.69 0.23
N LEU A 267 7.99 21.08 -0.80
CA LEU A 267 7.32 20.13 -1.68
C LEU A 267 8.37 19.33 -2.44
N GLY A 268 8.31 18.01 -2.31
CA GLY A 268 9.18 17.06 -3.00
C GLY A 268 8.36 15.90 -3.54
N THR A 269 8.96 15.14 -4.46
CA THR A 269 8.38 13.89 -4.95
C THR A 269 8.30 12.87 -3.80
N ALA A 270 7.11 12.33 -3.50
CA ALA A 270 6.95 11.28 -2.49
C ALA A 270 7.50 9.92 -2.98
N MET A 271 8.83 9.80 -2.99
CA MET A 271 9.55 8.60 -3.45
C MET A 271 9.98 7.71 -2.27
N TYR A 272 10.18 8.28 -1.10
CA TYR A 272 10.74 7.61 0.07
C TYR A 272 9.74 7.59 1.23
N TYR A 273 9.80 6.55 2.07
CA TYR A 273 8.91 6.39 3.22
C TYR A 273 9.07 7.49 4.29
N ASN A 274 10.19 8.22 4.29
CA ASN A 274 10.45 9.33 5.19
C ASN A 274 9.95 10.69 4.65
N ASP A 275 9.46 10.75 3.40
CA ASP A 275 8.95 11.99 2.82
C ASP A 275 7.69 12.41 3.57
N GLN A 276 7.57 13.70 3.91
CA GLN A 276 6.39 14.18 4.60
C GLN A 276 5.13 13.97 3.74
N PRO A 277 4.07 13.36 4.30
CA PRO A 277 2.82 13.19 3.57
C PRO A 277 2.28 14.53 3.03
N ALA A 278 2.00 14.55 1.74
CA ALA A 278 1.47 15.67 0.98
C ALA A 278 0.20 16.31 1.58
N ASP A 279 -0.60 15.52 2.28
CA ASP A 279 -1.82 15.96 2.95
C ASP A 279 -1.57 16.95 4.10
N ARG A 280 -0.39 16.92 4.73
CA ARG A 280 -0.03 17.82 5.86
C ARG A 280 -0.05 19.29 5.42
N TYR A 281 0.29 19.56 4.16
CA TYR A 281 0.24 20.89 3.56
C TYR A 281 -1.20 21.43 3.46
N LEU A 282 -2.15 20.58 3.08
CA LEU A 282 -3.57 20.94 3.07
C LEU A 282 -4.02 21.38 4.46
N PHE A 283 -3.74 20.56 5.48
CA PHE A 283 -4.19 20.87 6.84
C PHE A 283 -3.48 22.07 7.46
N TYR A 284 -2.23 22.32 7.09
CA TYR A 284 -1.56 23.57 7.44
C TYR A 284 -2.32 24.77 6.85
N GLY A 285 -2.63 24.74 5.55
CA GLY A 285 -3.37 25.83 4.89
C GLY A 285 -4.77 26.01 5.47
N LEU A 286 -5.50 24.93 5.75
CA LEU A 286 -6.83 24.98 6.36
C LEU A 286 -6.77 25.55 7.78
N ALA A 287 -5.75 25.19 8.56
CA ALA A 287 -5.52 25.77 9.88
C ALA A 287 -5.21 27.28 9.81
N LYS A 288 -4.42 27.72 8.83
CA LYS A 288 -4.17 29.16 8.57
C LYS A 288 -5.45 29.91 8.20
N GLN A 289 -6.32 29.33 7.38
CA GLN A 289 -7.65 29.91 7.10
C GLN A 289 -8.47 30.06 8.39
N LYS A 290 -8.49 29.04 9.27
CA LYS A 290 -9.18 29.10 10.57
C LYS A 290 -8.61 30.17 11.51
N LEU A 291 -7.32 30.48 11.39
CA LEU A 291 -6.64 31.54 12.14
C LEU A 291 -6.80 32.94 11.51
N GLY A 292 -7.43 33.05 10.34
CA GLY A 292 -7.65 34.31 9.63
C GLY A 292 -6.54 34.70 8.65
N ASP A 293 -5.51 33.88 8.46
CA ASP A 293 -4.44 34.12 7.50
C ASP A 293 -4.76 33.49 6.15
N THR A 294 -5.65 34.14 5.41
CA THR A 294 -6.15 33.59 4.12
C THR A 294 -5.12 33.72 3.00
N SER A 295 -4.22 34.70 3.08
CA SER A 295 -3.19 34.93 2.05
C SER A 295 -2.18 33.80 2.03
N GLU A 296 -1.62 33.45 3.20
CA GLU A 296 -0.66 32.36 3.32
C GLU A 296 -1.30 31.00 2.99
N ALA A 297 -2.53 30.77 3.42
CA ALA A 297 -3.26 29.56 3.08
C ALA A 297 -3.43 29.38 1.57
N ASN A 298 -3.88 30.42 0.86
CA ASN A 298 -4.07 30.37 -0.58
C ASN A 298 -2.73 30.17 -1.32
N GLN A 299 -1.63 30.74 -0.82
CA GLN A 299 -0.31 30.50 -1.39
C GLN A 299 0.04 29.01 -1.36
N ILE A 300 -0.22 28.33 -0.24
CA ILE A 300 0.09 26.91 -0.08
C ILE A 300 -0.77 26.04 -0.99
N PHE A 301 -2.06 26.36 -1.11
CA PHE A 301 -2.93 25.59 -1.99
C PHE A 301 -2.57 25.75 -3.47
N ASN A 302 -2.17 26.95 -3.89
CA ASN A 302 -1.64 27.16 -5.24
C ASN A 302 -0.33 26.39 -5.45
N GLN A 303 0.57 26.36 -4.47
CA GLN A 303 1.80 25.55 -4.54
C GLN A 303 1.51 24.06 -4.73
N LEU A 304 0.48 23.50 -4.08
CA LEU A 304 0.06 22.10 -4.29
C LEU A 304 -0.43 21.86 -5.73
N CYS A 305 -1.25 22.77 -6.26
CA CYS A 305 -1.71 22.69 -7.65
C CYS A 305 -0.54 22.82 -8.64
N ASP A 306 0.32 23.81 -8.45
CA ASP A 306 1.45 24.08 -9.34
C ASP A 306 2.45 22.92 -9.35
N PHE A 307 2.72 22.32 -8.19
CA PHE A 307 3.57 21.14 -8.08
C PHE A 307 2.97 19.97 -8.87
N GLY A 308 1.69 19.66 -8.65
CA GLY A 308 1.03 18.56 -9.34
C GLY A 308 0.97 18.76 -10.86
N LEU A 309 0.77 19.98 -11.33
CA LEU A 309 0.81 20.28 -12.77
C LEU A 309 2.22 20.14 -13.34
N SER A 310 3.23 20.69 -12.66
CA SER A 310 4.61 20.71 -13.15
C SER A 310 5.29 19.35 -13.18
N HIS A 311 4.93 18.43 -12.29
CA HIS A 311 5.57 17.11 -12.16
C HIS A 311 4.70 15.96 -12.68
N SER A 312 3.56 16.25 -13.32
CA SER A 312 2.64 15.21 -13.81
C SER A 312 3.21 14.35 -14.95
N GLU A 313 4.12 14.90 -15.74
CA GLU A 313 4.72 14.23 -16.91
C GLU A 313 6.17 13.78 -16.67
N ASP A 314 6.65 13.85 -15.43
CA ASP A 314 8.02 13.47 -15.10
C ASP A 314 8.21 11.95 -15.21
N GLU A 315 9.27 11.55 -15.93
CA GLU A 315 9.72 10.16 -15.96
C GLU A 315 10.54 9.87 -14.70
N VAL A 316 9.97 9.08 -13.78
CA VAL A 316 10.60 8.76 -12.51
C VAL A 316 11.42 7.48 -12.61
N LYS A 317 12.69 7.55 -12.17
CA LYS A 317 13.60 6.41 -12.08
C LYS A 317 14.22 6.39 -10.69
N ILE A 318 14.43 5.16 -10.18
CA ILE A 318 15.18 4.94 -8.94
C ILE A 318 16.63 5.36 -9.21
N ASP A 319 17.16 6.25 -8.38
CA ASP A 319 18.57 6.58 -8.39
C ASP A 319 19.40 5.32 -8.11
N TYR A 320 20.46 5.13 -8.86
CA TYR A 320 21.41 4.03 -8.69
C TYR A 320 21.92 3.89 -7.24
N PHE A 321 21.99 5.00 -6.49
CA PHE A 321 22.44 5.02 -5.09
C PHE A 321 21.30 5.06 -4.06
N ALA A 322 20.04 4.87 -4.46
CA ALA A 322 18.93 4.83 -3.52
C ALA A 322 19.04 3.59 -2.60
N VAL A 323 19.17 3.85 -1.29
CA VAL A 323 19.31 2.81 -0.25
C VAL A 323 18.04 2.61 0.59
N SER A 324 16.97 3.33 0.26
CA SER A 324 15.76 3.44 1.08
C SER A 324 14.49 3.22 0.26
N LEU A 325 14.51 2.23 -0.63
CA LEU A 325 13.31 1.84 -1.35
C LEU A 325 12.32 1.19 -0.37
N PRO A 326 11.07 1.65 -0.33
CA PRO A 326 10.11 1.23 0.70
C PRO A 326 9.66 -0.23 0.60
N ASP A 327 9.98 -0.95 -0.48
CA ASP A 327 9.49 -2.31 -0.70
C ASP A 327 10.54 -3.19 -1.40
N PHE A 328 10.74 -4.40 -0.88
CA PHE A 328 11.32 -5.50 -1.65
C PHE A 328 10.28 -5.98 -2.67
N LEU A 329 10.17 -5.25 -3.78
CA LEU A 329 9.11 -5.45 -4.76
C LEU A 329 9.35 -6.71 -5.59
N ILE A 330 8.53 -7.72 -5.37
CA ILE A 330 8.50 -8.94 -6.19
C ILE A 330 7.90 -8.63 -7.59
N PHE A 331 6.99 -7.66 -7.65
CA PHE A 331 6.40 -7.12 -8.88
C PHE A 331 6.94 -5.72 -9.17
N ASP A 332 7.46 -5.52 -10.38
CA ASP A 332 8.02 -4.25 -10.83
C ASP A 332 6.96 -3.14 -10.70
N ASP A 333 7.32 -2.01 -10.10
CA ASP A 333 6.41 -0.86 -9.94
C ASP A 333 6.57 0.13 -11.09
N ASP A 334 5.46 0.75 -11.51
CA ASP A 334 5.48 1.86 -12.45
C ASP A 334 5.56 3.17 -11.69
N LEU A 335 6.80 3.61 -11.45
CA LEU A 335 7.08 4.82 -10.67
C LEU A 335 6.60 6.10 -11.36
N THR A 336 6.52 6.09 -12.69
CA THR A 336 5.98 7.21 -13.45
C THR A 336 4.46 7.29 -13.24
N LYS A 337 3.75 6.16 -13.31
CA LYS A 337 2.32 6.10 -12.96
C LYS A 337 2.07 6.50 -11.51
N ARG A 338 2.91 6.06 -10.57
CA ARG A 338 2.81 6.44 -9.15
C ARG A 338 2.98 7.95 -8.96
N ASN A 339 3.97 8.54 -9.61
CA ASN A 339 4.20 9.99 -9.59
C ASN A 339 3.03 10.75 -10.23
N GLN A 340 2.48 10.28 -11.34
CA GLN A 340 1.28 10.84 -11.95
C GLN A 340 0.11 10.86 -10.97
N ILE A 341 -0.19 9.74 -10.31
CA ILE A 341 -1.26 9.66 -9.30
C ILE A 341 -1.00 10.62 -8.14
N HIS A 342 0.24 10.67 -7.64
CA HIS A 342 0.64 11.58 -6.57
C HIS A 342 0.47 13.06 -6.95
N SER A 343 0.88 13.44 -8.16
CA SER A 343 0.72 14.78 -8.72
C SER A 343 -0.76 15.18 -8.88
N ILE A 344 -1.61 14.25 -9.32
CA ILE A 344 -3.05 14.46 -9.38
C ILE A 344 -3.63 14.62 -7.97
N TYR A 345 -3.17 13.81 -7.01
CA TYR A 345 -3.59 13.89 -5.62
C TYR A 345 -3.23 15.24 -4.98
N LEU A 346 -2.01 15.73 -5.17
CA LEU A 346 -1.58 17.06 -4.73
C LEU A 346 -2.44 18.17 -5.32
N SER A 347 -2.70 18.11 -6.63
CA SER A 347 -3.59 19.07 -7.30
C SER A 347 -5.01 19.02 -6.73
N ALA A 348 -5.51 17.83 -6.42
CA ALA A 348 -6.84 17.63 -5.85
C ALA A 348 -6.93 18.25 -4.44
N LEU A 349 -5.90 18.07 -3.60
CA LEU A 349 -5.81 18.70 -2.28
C LEU A 349 -5.73 20.23 -2.38
N GLY A 350 -4.94 20.77 -3.30
CA GLY A 350 -4.88 22.21 -3.57
C GLY A 350 -6.23 22.79 -3.98
N ALA A 351 -6.94 22.11 -4.90
CA ALA A 351 -8.28 22.50 -5.32
C ALA A 351 -9.29 22.49 -4.16
N VAL A 352 -9.23 21.49 -3.26
CA VAL A 352 -10.04 21.48 -2.01
C VAL A 352 -9.77 22.73 -1.17
N GLY A 353 -8.51 23.08 -0.94
CA GLY A 353 -8.14 24.26 -0.13
C GLY A 353 -8.61 25.59 -0.76
N LEU A 354 -8.56 25.68 -2.09
CA LEU A 354 -9.08 26.82 -2.87
C LEU A 354 -10.62 26.82 -3.01
N LYS A 355 -11.29 25.78 -2.51
CA LYS A 355 -12.75 25.57 -2.65
C LYS A 355 -13.23 25.38 -4.09
N ASP A 356 -12.34 24.95 -4.98
CA ASP A 356 -12.70 24.50 -6.34
C ASP A 356 -13.10 23.01 -6.29
N TYR A 357 -14.30 22.76 -5.76
CA TYR A 357 -14.81 21.39 -5.57
C TYR A 357 -15.13 20.68 -6.89
N ASP A 358 -15.33 21.40 -7.98
CA ASP A 358 -15.58 20.78 -9.29
C ASP A 358 -14.29 20.15 -9.84
N THR A 359 -13.19 20.91 -9.82
CA THR A 359 -11.87 20.40 -10.17
C THR A 359 -11.43 19.29 -9.20
N ALA A 360 -11.61 19.51 -7.90
CA ALA A 360 -11.22 18.52 -6.88
C ALA A 360 -11.93 17.18 -7.08
N ARG A 361 -13.25 17.16 -7.35
CA ARG A 361 -14.02 15.93 -7.61
C ARG A 361 -13.61 15.23 -8.91
N LYS A 362 -13.28 16.00 -9.95
CA LYS A 362 -12.79 15.44 -11.21
C LYS A 362 -11.46 14.73 -11.02
N LEU A 363 -10.51 15.36 -10.31
CA LEU A 363 -9.20 14.78 -10.00
C LEU A 363 -9.34 13.57 -9.06
N TYR A 364 -10.20 13.66 -8.04
CA TYR A 364 -10.55 12.56 -7.15
C TYR A 364 -11.00 11.30 -7.91
N ARG A 365 -11.94 11.45 -8.85
CA ARG A 365 -12.43 10.32 -9.66
C ARG A 365 -11.33 9.74 -10.54
N ASN A 366 -10.48 10.59 -11.11
CA ASN A 366 -9.34 10.16 -11.92
C ASN A 366 -8.36 9.30 -11.11
N ILE A 367 -8.10 9.65 -9.84
CA ILE A 367 -7.24 8.85 -8.95
C ILE A 367 -7.87 7.48 -8.72
N LEU A 368 -9.16 7.41 -8.37
CA LEU A 368 -9.83 6.12 -8.12
C LEU A 368 -9.90 5.21 -9.34
N GLU A 369 -10.01 5.77 -10.55
CA GLU A 369 -9.92 4.99 -11.79
C GLU A 369 -8.54 4.34 -11.99
N LYS A 370 -7.47 5.00 -11.51
CA LYS A 370 -6.08 4.52 -11.63
C LYS A 370 -5.63 3.65 -10.46
N GLU A 371 -6.16 3.93 -9.27
CA GLU A 371 -5.87 3.29 -8.00
C GLU A 371 -7.10 3.39 -7.07
N CYS A 372 -7.98 2.38 -7.13
CA CYS A 372 -9.23 2.34 -6.39
C CYS A 372 -9.02 2.26 -4.87
N ALA A 373 -7.84 1.83 -4.43
CA ALA A 373 -7.46 1.67 -3.02
C ALA A 373 -6.58 2.83 -2.49
N HIS A 374 -6.51 3.96 -3.20
CA HIS A 374 -5.64 5.09 -2.82
C HIS A 374 -6.04 5.66 -1.44
N GLN A 375 -5.24 5.37 -0.41
CA GLN A 375 -5.62 5.60 0.99
C GLN A 375 -5.89 7.07 1.32
N GLY A 376 -5.07 8.02 0.82
CA GLY A 376 -5.28 9.45 1.11
C GLY A 376 -6.61 9.99 0.57
N VAL A 377 -7.09 9.43 -0.54
CA VAL A 377 -8.34 9.81 -1.20
C VAL A 377 -9.52 9.27 -0.41
N HIS A 378 -9.42 8.05 0.13
CA HIS A 378 -10.41 7.49 1.04
C HIS A 378 -10.42 8.16 2.42
N LEU A 379 -9.23 8.45 2.96
CA LEU A 379 -9.09 9.12 4.26
C LEU A 379 -9.69 10.51 4.27
N TYR A 380 -9.72 11.21 3.13
CA TYR A 380 -10.22 12.58 3.03
C TYR A 380 -11.38 12.74 2.05
N HIS A 381 -12.10 11.65 1.76
CA HIS A 381 -13.23 11.62 0.84
C HIS A 381 -14.27 12.74 1.11
N ASP A 382 -14.57 12.99 2.38
CA ASP A 382 -15.49 14.04 2.85
C ASP A 382 -15.10 15.46 2.40
N LEU A 383 -13.80 15.74 2.24
CA LEU A 383 -13.33 17.05 1.81
C LEU A 383 -13.60 17.32 0.33
N PHE A 384 -13.73 16.27 -0.49
CA PHE A 384 -13.96 16.39 -1.93
C PHE A 384 -15.43 16.62 -2.30
N TYR A 385 -16.37 16.14 -1.50
CA TYR A 385 -17.80 16.15 -1.87
C TYR A 385 -18.64 17.25 -1.23
N SER A 386 -18.07 18.03 -0.31
CA SER A 386 -18.79 19.00 0.54
C SER A 386 -19.93 18.36 1.34
N ILE A 387 -20.09 18.83 2.57
CA ILE A 387 -21.16 18.43 3.49
C ILE A 387 -22.49 18.86 2.84
N GLY A 388 -23.11 17.94 2.10
CA GLY A 388 -24.31 18.22 1.31
C GLY A 388 -24.79 17.09 0.41
N ASN A 389 -23.93 16.17 -0.03
CA ASN A 389 -24.33 15.02 -0.86
C ASN A 389 -23.49 13.77 -0.55
N ILE A 390 -23.69 13.15 0.62
CA ILE A 390 -23.15 11.82 0.95
C ILE A 390 -24.27 10.76 0.76
N ASN A 391 -25.05 10.87 -0.31
CA ASN A 391 -26.17 9.96 -0.60
C ASN A 391 -26.19 9.46 -2.04
N ASP A 392 -25.04 9.39 -2.72
CA ASP A 392 -24.91 8.71 -4.01
C ASP A 392 -23.77 7.69 -3.99
#